data_AF-A0AAF3FP60-F1
#
_entry.id   AF-A0AAF3FP60-F1
#
_cell.length_a   1.000
_cell.length_b   1.000
_cell.length_c   1.000
_cell.angle_alpha   90.00
_cell.angle_beta   90.00
_cell.angle_gamma   90.00
#
_symmetry.space_group_name_H-M   'P 1'
#
loop_
_entity.id
_entity.type
_entity.pdbx_description
1 polymer ?
#
loop_
_entity_poly.entity_id
_entity_poly.type
_entity_poly.pdbx_seq_one_letter_code
_entity_poly.pdbx_strand_id
1 'polypeptide(L)'
;MDSSTEHVPEKINFAEEEAKILKIWNENKTFEKSLELAKNRPHYTFFDGPPFATGLPHYGHILAGTIKDVVTRWAQQTGHYVERRFGWDTHGLPVEYEIDKALGISGPADVMAMGIDKYNAECRKIVMRYASEWEHSVNRMGRWIDFKNDYKTMYPWFMESVWWAFSELFKKGLVYKGVKVMPYSTACCTPLSNFEAGLNYKMVNDPAVCVGFKVENMENRYLVAWTTTPWTLPSNLALVVHPDLEYVLARDKNTNVEYIVMECRLGELKNDHLEILEKFPGKKLEGTLYEPLFPYFKHMRQERNAFRVLVNTFVTTDQGTGVVHEAPYFGEIDFQVCLENKIITKDMKVVCPVDETGRFTNEVSDWAGMYVKEADKLIIKNLKERGHLVHRGEVEHSYPFCWRSDTPLLYKAVPSWFIRVEEVVPKLLENNEKTYWVPSIVKEKRFANWLRDARDWAVSRNRFWGHTNKSLGF
;
A
#
# COMPACT_ATOMS: atom_id res chain seq x y z
N MET A 1 17.52 -69.08 8.83
CA MET A 1 17.14 -68.27 7.65
C MET A 1 15.66 -68.49 7.48
N ASP A 2 14.85 -67.64 8.11
CA ASP A 2 13.40 -67.69 7.99
C ASP A 2 12.98 -66.33 7.43
N SER A 3 13.09 -66.18 6.11
CA SER A 3 12.61 -64.99 5.42
C SER A 3 11.15 -65.24 5.05
N SER A 4 10.26 -65.12 6.03
CA SER A 4 8.83 -65.00 5.78
C SER A 4 8.60 -63.67 5.07
N THR A 5 8.61 -63.65 3.74
CA THR A 5 8.12 -62.52 2.96
C THR A 5 6.64 -62.35 3.30
N GLU A 6 6.31 -61.32 4.07
CA GLU A 6 4.91 -61.00 4.37
C GLU A 6 4.15 -60.72 3.07
N HIS A 7 3.01 -61.39 2.90
CA HIS A 7 2.17 -61.20 1.74
C HIS A 7 1.50 -59.82 1.84
N VAL A 8 1.84 -58.91 0.93
CA VAL A 8 1.23 -57.57 0.90
C VAL A 8 -0.23 -57.71 0.47
N PRO A 9 -1.19 -57.04 1.15
CA PRO A 9 -2.60 -57.08 0.76
C PRO A 9 -2.83 -56.57 -0.67
N GLU A 10 -3.72 -57.22 -1.43
CA GLU A 10 -4.08 -56.79 -2.81
C GLU A 10 -4.74 -55.40 -2.86
N LYS A 11 -5.38 -54.99 -1.76
CA LYS A 11 -5.91 -53.63 -1.56
C LYS A 11 -5.28 -53.02 -0.32
N ILE A 12 -4.45 -52.00 -0.53
CA ILE A 12 -3.79 -51.25 0.53
C ILE A 12 -4.60 -49.99 0.81
N ASN A 13 -4.97 -49.77 2.07
CA ASN A 13 -5.52 -48.49 2.53
C ASN A 13 -4.36 -47.57 2.93
N PHE A 14 -3.90 -46.74 1.99
CA PHE A 14 -2.77 -45.83 2.23
C PHE A 14 -2.98 -44.90 3.42
N ALA A 15 -4.21 -44.42 3.65
CA ALA A 15 -4.48 -43.49 4.76
C ALA A 15 -4.28 -44.16 6.14
N GLU A 16 -4.65 -45.42 6.28
CA GLU A 16 -4.42 -46.20 7.51
C GLU A 16 -2.96 -46.60 7.66
N GLU A 17 -2.29 -47.00 6.59
CA GLU A 17 -0.86 -47.33 6.61
C GLU A 17 0.00 -46.11 6.97
N GLU A 18 -0.29 -44.94 6.43
CA GLU A 18 0.35 -43.68 6.83
C GLU A 18 0.19 -43.41 8.33
N ALA A 19 -1.01 -43.61 8.88
CA ALA A 19 -1.24 -43.42 10.31
C ALA A 19 -0.43 -44.40 11.18
N LYS A 20 -0.27 -45.66 10.75
CA LYS A 20 0.60 -46.64 11.40
C LYS A 20 2.07 -46.20 11.37
N ILE A 21 2.55 -45.75 10.22
CA ILE A 21 3.94 -45.27 10.06
C ILE A 21 4.20 -44.01 10.90
N LEU A 22 3.26 -43.06 10.94
CA LEU A 22 3.35 -41.88 11.80
C LEU A 22 3.45 -42.26 13.29
N LYS A 23 2.67 -43.25 13.74
CA LYS A 23 2.77 -43.77 15.10
C LYS A 23 4.17 -44.32 15.40
N ILE A 24 4.72 -45.13 14.48
CA ILE A 24 6.09 -45.66 14.60
C ILE A 24 7.13 -44.54 14.67
N TRP A 25 7.00 -43.50 13.84
CA TRP A 25 7.92 -42.36 13.87
C TRP A 25 7.86 -41.58 15.18
N ASN A 26 6.66 -41.38 15.72
CA ASN A 26 6.45 -40.67 16.99
C ASN A 26 6.99 -41.46 18.18
N GLU A 27 6.67 -42.74 18.29
CA GLU A 27 7.15 -43.61 19.38
C GLU A 27 8.68 -43.71 19.38
N ASN A 28 9.29 -43.80 18.19
CA ASN A 28 10.73 -43.88 18.04
C ASN A 28 11.45 -42.53 18.12
N LYS A 29 10.73 -41.40 18.16
CA LYS A 29 11.32 -40.05 18.02
C LYS A 29 12.24 -39.97 16.80
N THR A 30 11.76 -40.47 15.67
CA THR A 30 12.58 -40.69 14.46
C THR A 30 13.18 -39.38 13.95
N PHE A 31 12.42 -38.28 14.01
CA PHE A 31 12.93 -36.97 13.59
C PHE A 31 14.09 -36.51 14.48
N GLU A 32 13.93 -36.54 15.80
CA GLU A 32 14.95 -36.12 16.76
C GLU A 32 16.21 -36.99 16.66
N LYS A 33 16.04 -38.32 16.60
CA LYS A 33 17.15 -39.25 16.37
C LYS A 33 17.88 -38.97 15.06
N SER A 34 17.14 -38.59 14.01
CA SER A 34 17.76 -38.27 12.72
C SER A 34 18.68 -37.03 12.82
N LEU A 35 18.34 -36.06 13.67
CA LEU A 35 19.19 -34.90 13.96
C LEU A 35 20.40 -35.30 14.81
N GLU A 36 20.21 -36.15 15.82
CA GLU A 36 21.29 -36.67 16.67
C GLU A 36 22.35 -37.42 15.86
N LEU A 37 21.92 -38.32 14.95
CA LEU A 37 22.81 -39.07 14.06
C LEU A 37 23.57 -38.17 13.08
N ALA A 38 23.06 -36.97 12.81
CA ALA A 38 23.67 -36.01 11.91
C ALA A 38 24.49 -34.92 12.62
N LYS A 39 24.55 -34.90 13.96
CA LYS A 39 25.07 -33.75 14.74
C LYS A 39 26.47 -33.25 14.35
N ASN A 40 27.35 -34.14 13.88
CA ASN A 40 28.73 -33.80 13.49
C ASN A 40 28.91 -33.60 11.97
N ARG A 41 27.82 -33.57 11.20
CA ARG A 41 27.84 -33.37 9.76
C ARG A 41 27.86 -31.88 9.40
N PRO A 42 28.29 -31.50 8.18
CA PRO A 42 28.20 -30.13 7.70
C PRO A 42 26.77 -29.59 7.80
N HIS A 43 26.64 -28.33 8.21
CA HIS A 43 25.33 -27.68 8.33
C HIS A 43 24.74 -27.36 6.96
N TYR A 44 23.46 -27.65 6.81
CA TYR A 44 22.61 -27.10 5.77
C TYR A 44 21.53 -26.26 6.45
N THR A 45 21.69 -24.94 6.40
CA THR A 45 20.80 -23.99 7.07
C THR A 45 19.55 -23.77 6.23
N PHE A 46 18.39 -24.05 6.82
CA PHE A 46 17.09 -23.85 6.21
C PHE A 46 16.30 -22.80 6.99
N PHE A 47 15.75 -21.81 6.30
CA PHE A 47 14.84 -20.82 6.89
C PHE A 47 13.41 -21.12 6.49
N ASP A 48 12.57 -21.36 7.49
CA ASP A 48 11.15 -21.60 7.26
C ASP A 48 10.40 -20.28 7.16
N GLY A 49 9.87 -19.93 5.99
CA GLY A 49 8.98 -18.77 5.85
C GLY A 49 7.75 -18.92 6.74
N PRO A 50 7.54 -18.05 7.74
CA PRO A 50 6.53 -18.25 8.77
C PRO A 50 5.12 -17.94 8.23
N PRO A 51 4.15 -18.88 8.30
CA PRO A 51 2.76 -18.57 7.98
C PRO A 51 2.11 -17.65 9.02
N PHE A 52 1.08 -16.92 8.59
CA PHE A 52 0.20 -16.19 9.50
C PHE A 52 -0.64 -17.15 10.34
N ALA A 53 -0.71 -16.90 11.64
CA ALA A 53 -1.51 -17.69 12.58
C ALA A 53 -2.98 -17.21 12.65
N THR A 54 -3.66 -17.14 11.50
CA THR A 54 -5.01 -16.53 11.39
C THR A 54 -6.11 -17.46 10.89
N GLY A 55 -5.78 -18.67 10.45
CA GLY A 55 -6.75 -19.63 9.93
C GLY A 55 -6.15 -21.01 9.71
N LEU A 56 -6.97 -21.95 9.23
CA LEU A 56 -6.55 -23.31 8.92
C LEU A 56 -5.65 -23.39 7.67
N PRO A 57 -4.78 -24.41 7.56
CA PRO A 57 -3.96 -24.59 6.37
C PRO A 57 -4.81 -24.95 5.14
N HIS A 58 -4.52 -24.34 3.98
CA HIS A 58 -5.12 -24.70 2.69
C HIS A 58 -4.06 -25.34 1.77
N TYR A 59 -4.46 -25.78 0.57
CA TYR A 59 -3.56 -26.51 -0.35
C TYR A 59 -2.26 -25.77 -0.72
N GLY A 60 -2.24 -24.43 -0.67
CA GLY A 60 -1.02 -23.65 -0.87
C GLY A 60 0.00 -23.87 0.25
N HIS A 61 -0.46 -23.95 1.51
CA HIS A 61 0.37 -24.27 2.66
C HIS A 61 0.91 -25.70 2.60
N ILE A 62 0.07 -26.65 2.16
CA ILE A 62 0.46 -28.06 1.96
C ILE A 62 1.56 -28.15 0.89
N LEU A 63 1.37 -27.52 -0.27
CA LEU A 63 2.36 -27.51 -1.35
C LEU A 63 3.71 -26.95 -0.87
N ALA A 64 3.71 -25.78 -0.23
CA ALA A 64 4.93 -25.16 0.29
C ALA A 64 5.60 -26.06 1.36
N GLY A 65 4.80 -26.64 2.25
CA GLY A 65 5.26 -27.57 3.29
C GLY A 65 5.92 -28.82 2.72
N THR A 66 5.32 -29.42 1.69
CA THR A 66 5.87 -30.59 0.98
C THR A 66 7.23 -30.28 0.35
N ILE A 67 7.37 -29.17 -0.38
CA ILE A 67 8.64 -28.79 -1.01
C ILE A 67 9.74 -28.61 0.05
N LYS A 68 9.43 -27.89 1.14
CA LYS A 68 10.37 -27.66 2.25
C LYS A 68 10.81 -28.97 2.91
N ASP A 69 9.88 -29.90 3.12
CA ASP A 69 10.18 -31.21 3.71
C ASP A 69 11.04 -32.08 2.78
N VAL A 70 10.70 -32.16 1.49
CA VAL A 70 11.45 -32.92 0.49
C VAL A 70 12.90 -32.45 0.40
N VAL A 71 13.14 -31.14 0.28
CA VAL A 71 14.49 -30.57 0.17
C VAL A 71 15.30 -30.83 1.44
N THR A 72 14.70 -30.63 2.61
CA THR A 72 15.41 -30.80 3.89
C THR A 72 15.70 -32.27 4.20
N ARG A 73 14.82 -33.20 3.82
CA ARG A 73 15.08 -34.65 3.90
C ARG A 73 16.19 -35.07 2.95
N TRP A 74 16.15 -34.61 1.71
CA TRP A 74 17.21 -34.88 0.72
C TRP A 74 18.57 -34.39 1.24
N ALA A 75 18.66 -33.15 1.75
CA ALA A 75 19.91 -32.61 2.30
C ALA A 75 20.46 -33.45 3.46
N GLN A 76 19.57 -33.95 4.32
CA GLN A 76 19.97 -34.81 5.44
C GLN A 76 20.48 -36.18 4.95
N GLN A 77 19.80 -36.78 3.97
CA GLN A 77 20.20 -38.04 3.36
C GLN A 77 21.53 -37.93 2.59
N THR A 78 21.84 -36.76 2.03
CA THR A 78 23.12 -36.48 1.36
C THR A 78 24.24 -36.08 2.34
N GLY A 79 24.04 -36.27 3.64
CA GLY A 79 25.12 -36.16 4.62
C GLY A 79 25.22 -34.81 5.32
N HIS A 80 24.13 -34.05 5.43
CA HIS A 80 24.11 -32.78 6.16
C HIS A 80 23.37 -32.87 7.50
N TYR A 81 23.71 -31.96 8.41
CA TYR A 81 22.87 -31.62 9.56
C TYR A 81 21.91 -30.50 9.16
N VAL A 82 20.61 -30.75 9.31
CA VAL A 82 19.56 -29.82 8.87
C VAL A 82 18.67 -29.46 10.04
N GLU A 83 18.91 -28.31 10.67
CA GLU A 83 18.01 -27.78 11.70
C GLU A 83 16.70 -27.29 11.05
N ARG A 84 15.56 -27.65 11.65
CA ARG A 84 14.22 -27.39 11.09
C ARG A 84 13.31 -26.87 12.18
N ARG A 85 13.25 -25.55 12.34
CA ARG A 85 12.38 -24.88 13.33
C ARG A 85 11.18 -24.26 12.63
N PHE A 86 9.98 -24.53 13.14
CA PHE A 86 8.77 -23.90 12.63
C PHE A 86 8.75 -22.42 13.02
N GLY A 87 8.27 -21.56 12.12
CA GLY A 87 8.11 -20.14 12.35
C GLY A 87 6.65 -19.70 12.35
N TRP A 88 6.28 -18.72 13.15
CA TRP A 88 4.95 -18.12 13.13
C TRP A 88 5.01 -16.61 12.99
N ASP A 89 4.27 -16.10 12.00
CA ASP A 89 4.01 -14.67 11.92
C ASP A 89 2.73 -14.38 12.70
N THR A 90 2.93 -13.79 13.86
CA THR A 90 1.90 -13.64 14.90
C THR A 90 1.38 -12.22 15.03
N HIS A 91 1.93 -11.25 14.31
CA HIS A 91 1.60 -9.83 14.45
C HIS A 91 0.91 -9.27 13.19
N GLY A 92 0.33 -8.07 13.34
CA GLY A 92 -0.15 -7.27 12.23
C GLY A 92 -1.60 -7.51 11.83
N LEU A 93 -1.97 -6.85 10.73
CA LEU A 93 -3.35 -6.69 10.28
C LEU A 93 -4.14 -7.99 10.14
N PRO A 94 -3.59 -9.11 9.61
CA PRO A 94 -4.38 -10.32 9.47
C PRO A 94 -4.96 -10.83 10.79
N VAL A 95 -4.21 -10.73 11.89
CA VAL A 95 -4.67 -11.16 13.24
C VAL A 95 -5.66 -10.15 13.82
N GLU A 96 -5.35 -8.86 13.73
CA GLU A 96 -6.25 -7.79 14.20
C GLU A 96 -7.58 -7.81 13.46
N TYR A 97 -7.59 -8.07 12.16
CA TYR A 97 -8.81 -8.12 11.34
C TYR A 97 -9.78 -9.24 11.79
N GLU A 98 -9.26 -10.43 12.09
CA GLU A 98 -10.09 -11.54 12.59
C GLU A 98 -10.66 -11.23 13.98
N ILE A 99 -9.88 -10.58 14.84
CA ILE A 99 -10.35 -10.13 16.16
C ILE A 99 -11.37 -8.99 16.02
N ASP A 100 -11.12 -8.03 15.15
CA ASP A 100 -12.03 -6.92 14.88
C ASP A 100 -13.38 -7.46 14.43
N LYS A 101 -13.40 -8.44 13.54
CA LYS A 101 -14.61 -9.10 13.07
C LYS A 101 -15.31 -9.91 14.17
N ALA A 102 -14.55 -10.65 14.98
CA ALA A 102 -15.11 -11.48 16.05
C ALA A 102 -15.72 -10.65 17.20
N LEU A 103 -15.14 -9.49 17.49
CA LEU A 103 -15.56 -8.61 18.58
C LEU A 103 -16.41 -7.41 18.12
N GLY A 104 -16.59 -7.21 16.82
CA GLY A 104 -17.33 -6.07 16.26
C GLY A 104 -16.61 -4.73 16.43
N ILE A 105 -15.28 -4.71 16.45
CA ILE A 105 -14.46 -3.50 16.60
C ILE A 105 -14.50 -2.70 15.29
N SER A 106 -15.07 -1.51 15.35
CA SER A 106 -15.22 -0.63 14.18
C SER A 106 -14.03 0.30 14.00
N GLY A 107 -13.29 0.61 15.07
CA GLY A 107 -12.10 1.45 14.98
C GLY A 107 -11.28 1.58 16.27
N PRO A 108 -10.27 2.47 16.26
CA PRO A 108 -9.37 2.71 17.40
C PRO A 108 -10.09 3.08 18.70
N ALA A 109 -11.20 3.83 18.62
CA ALA A 109 -11.99 4.23 19.78
C ALA A 109 -12.54 3.03 20.56
N ASP A 110 -13.00 1.99 19.85
CA ASP A 110 -13.52 0.77 20.48
C ASP A 110 -12.42 -0.03 21.17
N VAL A 111 -11.23 -0.10 20.55
CA VAL A 111 -10.04 -0.73 21.17
C VAL A 111 -9.64 0.01 22.43
N MET A 112 -9.65 1.35 22.40
CA MET A 112 -9.35 2.18 23.57
C MET A 112 -10.39 2.00 24.68
N ALA A 113 -11.67 1.87 24.32
CA ALA A 113 -12.76 1.60 25.27
C ALA A 113 -12.65 0.19 25.90
N MET A 114 -12.25 -0.82 25.12
CA MET A 114 -11.99 -2.18 25.60
C MET A 114 -10.76 -2.24 26.51
N GLY A 115 -9.73 -1.45 26.17
CA GLY A 115 -8.39 -1.51 26.73
C GLY A 115 -7.43 -2.28 25.81
N ILE A 116 -6.29 -1.66 25.48
CA ILE A 116 -5.28 -2.22 24.58
C ILE A 116 -4.72 -3.55 25.10
N ASP A 117 -4.58 -3.69 26.41
CA ASP A 117 -4.13 -4.91 27.08
C ASP A 117 -5.06 -6.09 26.83
N LYS A 118 -6.38 -5.87 26.97
CA LYS A 118 -7.40 -6.89 26.70
C LYS A 118 -7.48 -7.23 25.22
N TYR A 119 -7.45 -6.22 24.35
CA TYR A 119 -7.44 -6.44 22.90
C TYR A 119 -6.24 -7.30 22.46
N ASN A 120 -5.03 -6.94 22.90
CA ASN A 120 -3.81 -7.69 22.62
C ASN A 120 -3.83 -9.12 23.21
N ALA A 121 -4.51 -9.32 24.35
CA ALA A 121 -4.71 -10.64 24.92
C ALA A 121 -5.59 -11.53 24.02
N GLU A 122 -6.65 -10.98 23.41
CA GLU A 122 -7.48 -11.70 22.44
C GLU A 122 -6.71 -12.03 21.16
N CYS A 123 -5.92 -11.09 20.63
CA CYS A 123 -5.01 -11.34 19.50
C CYS A 123 -4.01 -12.47 19.80
N ARG A 124 -3.48 -12.55 21.03
CA ARG A 124 -2.59 -13.65 21.43
C ARG A 124 -3.31 -15.00 21.50
N LYS A 125 -4.57 -15.04 21.96
CA LYS A 125 -5.34 -16.29 22.10
C LYS A 125 -5.61 -16.94 20.74
N ILE A 126 -6.02 -16.15 19.73
CA ILE A 126 -6.32 -16.68 18.40
C ILE A 126 -5.08 -17.28 17.72
N VAL A 127 -3.92 -16.65 17.89
CA VAL A 127 -2.62 -17.14 17.39
C VAL A 127 -2.30 -18.52 17.98
N MET A 128 -2.45 -18.67 19.30
CA MET A 128 -2.15 -19.94 19.97
C MET A 128 -3.11 -21.06 19.57
N ARG A 129 -4.40 -20.74 19.34
CA ARG A 129 -5.38 -21.70 18.85
C ARG A 129 -4.97 -22.26 17.48
N TYR A 130 -4.72 -21.40 16.50
CA TYR A 130 -4.38 -21.86 15.15
C TYR A 130 -3.01 -22.54 15.10
N ALA A 131 -2.05 -22.15 15.94
CA ALA A 131 -0.78 -22.84 16.03
C ALA A 131 -0.94 -24.34 16.36
N SER A 132 -1.86 -24.66 17.28
CA SER A 132 -2.14 -26.06 17.66
C SER A 132 -2.85 -26.85 16.56
N GLU A 133 -3.78 -26.23 15.83
CA GLU A 133 -4.49 -26.88 14.71
C GLU A 133 -3.54 -27.20 13.54
N TRP A 134 -2.61 -26.29 13.27
CA TRP A 134 -1.58 -26.51 12.25
C TRP A 134 -0.59 -27.61 12.61
N GLU A 135 -0.18 -27.71 13.87
CA GLU A 135 0.69 -28.80 14.30
C GLU A 135 0.05 -30.16 13.98
N HIS A 136 -1.25 -30.31 14.20
CA HIS A 136 -1.98 -31.52 13.83
C HIS A 136 -1.94 -31.79 12.31
N SER A 137 -2.27 -30.79 11.48
CA SER A 137 -2.27 -30.95 10.02
C SER A 137 -0.88 -31.21 9.43
N VAL A 138 0.14 -30.52 9.93
CA VAL A 138 1.54 -30.66 9.47
C VAL A 138 2.11 -32.03 9.86
N ASN A 139 1.80 -32.50 11.07
CA ASN A 139 2.16 -33.86 11.49
C ASN A 139 1.46 -34.91 10.63
N ARG A 140 0.18 -34.72 10.29
CA ARG A 140 -0.55 -35.65 9.41
C ARG A 140 0.02 -35.69 8.00
N MET A 141 0.54 -34.57 7.48
CA MET A 141 1.24 -34.50 6.21
C MET A 141 2.60 -35.23 6.22
N GLY A 142 3.13 -35.53 7.40
CA GLY A 142 4.43 -36.21 7.57
C GLY A 142 5.64 -35.29 7.45
N ARG A 143 5.46 -33.97 7.56
CA ARG A 143 6.58 -33.00 7.51
C ARG A 143 7.35 -33.01 8.83
N TRP A 144 8.66 -33.24 8.75
CA TRP A 144 9.55 -33.23 9.92
C TRP A 144 10.05 -31.82 10.21
N ILE A 145 9.46 -31.20 11.23
CA ILE A 145 9.77 -29.84 11.69
C ILE A 145 9.53 -29.74 13.20
N ASP A 146 10.37 -28.97 13.90
CA ASP A 146 10.25 -28.74 15.34
C ASP A 146 9.23 -27.64 15.65
N PHE A 147 8.13 -28.02 16.29
CA PHE A 147 7.10 -27.12 16.84
C PHE A 147 7.35 -26.72 18.30
N LYS A 148 8.24 -27.42 19.02
CA LYS A 148 8.53 -27.16 20.43
C LYS A 148 9.53 -26.02 20.58
N ASN A 149 10.62 -26.05 19.83
CA ASN A 149 11.60 -24.96 19.76
C ASN A 149 11.31 -24.04 18.58
N ASP A 150 10.05 -23.62 18.43
CA ASP A 150 9.65 -22.76 17.34
C ASP A 150 10.17 -21.32 17.51
N TYR A 151 9.83 -20.45 16.55
CA TYR A 151 9.97 -19.02 16.73
C TYR A 151 8.66 -18.33 16.36
N LYS A 152 8.22 -17.41 17.22
CA LYS A 152 7.04 -16.58 16.99
C LYS A 152 7.45 -15.12 17.04
N THR A 153 6.92 -14.31 16.13
CA THR A 153 7.27 -12.88 16.08
C THR A 153 6.87 -12.12 17.37
N MET A 154 5.92 -12.64 18.15
CA MET A 154 5.51 -12.11 19.46
C MET A 154 6.43 -12.48 20.63
N TYR A 155 7.47 -13.30 20.43
CA TYR A 155 8.40 -13.62 21.51
C TYR A 155 9.30 -12.42 21.84
N PRO A 156 9.53 -12.10 23.14
CA PRO A 156 10.30 -10.91 23.53
C PRO A 156 11.70 -10.85 22.92
N TRP A 157 12.43 -11.97 22.87
CA TRP A 157 13.77 -12.04 22.28
C TRP A 157 13.78 -11.80 20.76
N PHE A 158 12.69 -12.17 20.08
CA PHE A 158 12.53 -11.91 18.65
C PHE A 158 12.26 -10.42 18.44
N MET A 159 11.35 -9.84 19.24
CA MET A 159 11.04 -8.42 19.22
C MET A 159 12.28 -7.56 19.53
N GLU A 160 13.11 -7.95 20.49
CA GLU A 160 14.38 -7.30 20.81
C GLU A 160 15.36 -7.32 19.64
N SER A 161 15.44 -8.43 18.91
CA SER A 161 16.27 -8.53 17.71
C SER A 161 15.77 -7.60 16.59
N VAL A 162 14.46 -7.44 16.45
CA VAL A 162 13.85 -6.46 15.53
C VAL A 162 14.18 -5.02 15.95
N TRP A 163 14.15 -4.72 17.26
CA TRP A 163 14.55 -3.41 17.78
C TRP A 163 16.02 -3.12 17.51
N TRP A 164 16.89 -4.10 17.72
CA TRP A 164 18.32 -3.97 17.37
C TRP A 164 18.50 -3.67 15.88
N ALA A 165 17.85 -4.43 14.99
CA ALA A 165 17.96 -4.22 13.55
C ALA A 165 17.47 -2.82 13.13
N PHE A 166 16.33 -2.39 13.68
CA PHE A 166 15.80 -1.05 13.42
C PHE A 166 16.72 0.06 13.96
N SER A 167 17.27 -0.13 15.16
CA SER A 167 18.26 0.78 15.75
C SER A 167 19.50 0.91 14.86
N GLU A 168 20.01 -0.19 14.31
CA GLU A 168 21.17 -0.15 13.40
C GLU A 168 20.86 0.59 12.10
N LEU A 169 19.65 0.44 11.55
CA LEU A 169 19.22 1.23 10.39
C LEU A 169 19.10 2.72 10.73
N PHE A 170 18.57 3.04 11.92
CA PHE A 170 18.46 4.42 12.39
C PHE A 170 19.83 5.08 12.57
N LYS A 171 20.78 4.40 13.24
CA LYS A 171 22.17 4.88 13.41
C LYS A 171 22.88 5.13 12.08
N LYS A 172 22.54 4.37 11.04
CA LYS A 172 23.08 4.52 9.68
C LYS A 172 22.41 5.66 8.88
N GLY A 173 21.46 6.40 9.46
CA GLY A 173 20.73 7.46 8.78
C GLY A 173 19.74 6.97 7.72
N LEU A 174 19.45 5.65 7.70
CA LEU A 174 18.55 5.04 6.72
C LEU A 174 17.08 5.17 7.10
N VAL A 175 16.77 5.67 8.29
CA VAL A 175 15.40 5.85 8.78
C VAL A 175 15.03 7.32 8.79
N TYR A 176 13.89 7.67 8.21
CA TYR A 176 13.36 9.04 8.25
C TYR A 176 11.83 9.04 8.44
N LYS A 177 11.31 10.17 8.93
CA LYS A 177 9.87 10.42 9.02
C LYS A 177 9.44 11.18 7.78
N GLY A 178 8.40 10.70 7.12
CA GLY A 178 7.78 11.34 5.96
C GLY A 178 6.27 11.14 6.00
N VAL A 179 5.64 11.20 4.82
CA VAL A 179 4.22 10.88 4.67
C VAL A 179 4.02 9.85 3.58
N LYS A 180 2.97 9.04 3.74
CA LYS A 180 2.46 8.17 2.70
C LYS A 180 1.00 8.55 2.42
N VAL A 181 0.66 8.73 1.15
CA VAL A 181 -0.75 8.84 0.75
C VAL A 181 -1.37 7.44 0.84
N MET A 182 -2.40 7.30 1.67
CA MET A 182 -3.09 6.02 1.89
C MET A 182 -4.59 6.24 1.89
N PRO A 183 -5.39 5.20 1.55
CA PRO A 183 -6.82 5.25 1.79
C PRO A 183 -7.07 5.39 3.30
N TYR A 184 -7.96 6.28 3.67
CA TYR A 184 -8.18 6.71 5.05
C TYR A 184 -9.67 6.76 5.35
N SER A 185 -10.07 6.11 6.45
CA SER A 185 -11.45 6.14 6.94
C SER A 185 -11.62 7.28 7.94
N THR A 186 -12.43 8.27 7.58
CA THR A 186 -12.73 9.44 8.40
C THR A 186 -13.59 9.10 9.61
N ALA A 187 -14.53 8.16 9.46
CA ALA A 187 -15.35 7.67 10.57
C ALA A 187 -14.54 6.87 11.59
N CYS A 188 -13.57 6.08 11.12
CA CYS A 188 -12.72 5.26 11.99
C CYS A 188 -11.41 5.98 12.38
N CYS A 189 -11.15 7.19 11.89
CA CYS A 189 -9.92 7.96 12.13
C CYS A 189 -8.62 7.13 11.92
N THR A 190 -8.58 6.28 10.89
CA THR A 190 -7.43 5.38 10.65
C THR A 190 -7.16 5.17 9.17
N PRO A 191 -5.87 5.05 8.76
CA PRO A 191 -5.53 4.55 7.44
C PRO A 191 -5.96 3.08 7.28
N LEU A 192 -6.30 2.72 6.05
CA LEU A 192 -6.60 1.36 5.62
C LEU A 192 -5.51 0.85 4.67
N SER A 193 -5.39 -0.47 4.59
CA SER A 193 -4.58 -1.09 3.54
C SER A 193 -5.30 -1.05 2.19
N ASN A 194 -4.54 -1.19 1.09
CA ASN A 194 -5.13 -1.29 -0.26
C ASN A 194 -6.08 -2.49 -0.38
N PHE A 195 -5.83 -3.57 0.38
CA PHE A 195 -6.74 -4.70 0.48
C PHE A 195 -8.06 -4.31 1.13
N GLU A 196 -8.02 -3.68 2.32
CA GLU A 196 -9.23 -3.21 3.03
C GLU A 196 -10.03 -2.19 2.22
N ALA A 197 -9.36 -1.29 1.49
CA ALA A 197 -10.01 -0.31 0.61
C ALA A 197 -10.70 -0.97 -0.60
N GLY A 198 -10.24 -2.16 -1.00
CA GLY A 198 -10.80 -2.94 -2.10
C GLY A 198 -12.05 -3.75 -1.77
N LEU A 199 -12.40 -3.89 -0.48
CA LEU A 199 -13.48 -4.77 -0.04
C LEU A 199 -14.89 -4.21 -0.25
N ASN A 200 -15.04 -2.88 -0.37
CA ASN A 200 -16.34 -2.22 -0.37
C ASN A 200 -16.40 -1.08 -1.40
N TYR A 201 -16.36 -1.42 -2.68
CA TYR A 201 -16.61 -0.48 -3.76
C TYR A 201 -18.11 -0.30 -4.00
N LYS A 202 -18.55 0.94 -4.16
CA LYS A 202 -19.96 1.27 -4.45
C LYS A 202 -20.05 2.23 -5.62
N MET A 203 -21.11 2.09 -6.41
CA MET A 203 -21.45 3.08 -7.42
C MET A 203 -21.97 4.34 -6.73
N VAL A 204 -21.39 5.49 -7.07
CA VAL A 204 -21.79 6.80 -6.55
C VAL A 204 -21.88 7.82 -7.67
N ASN A 205 -22.75 8.80 -7.47
CA ASN A 205 -22.81 10.00 -8.28
C ASN A 205 -21.99 11.09 -7.59
N ASP A 206 -20.80 11.38 -8.11
CA ASP A 206 -19.93 12.46 -7.65
C ASP A 206 -20.03 13.66 -8.62
N PRO A 207 -19.80 14.89 -8.14
CA PRO A 207 -19.74 16.06 -9.01
C PRO A 207 -18.56 15.94 -9.98
N ALA A 208 -18.80 16.19 -11.26
CA ALA A 208 -17.75 16.23 -12.29
C ALA A 208 -17.61 17.67 -12.79
N VAL A 209 -16.52 18.34 -12.43
CA VAL A 209 -16.35 19.78 -12.72
C VAL A 209 -15.12 20.04 -13.57
N CYS A 210 -15.29 20.89 -14.58
CA CYS A 210 -14.20 21.46 -15.37
C CYS A 210 -13.89 22.85 -14.81
N VAL A 211 -12.64 23.05 -14.37
CA VAL A 211 -12.18 24.26 -13.69
C VAL A 211 -11.06 24.91 -14.51
N GLY A 212 -11.23 26.19 -14.81
CA GLY A 212 -10.29 27.02 -15.55
C GLY A 212 -9.26 27.67 -14.63
N PHE A 213 -7.99 27.33 -14.84
CA PHE A 213 -6.83 27.94 -14.20
C PHE A 213 -6.27 29.02 -15.12
N LYS A 214 -6.35 30.28 -14.69
CA LYS A 214 -5.95 31.43 -15.50
C LYS A 214 -4.43 31.44 -15.70
N VAL A 215 -3.98 31.52 -16.95
CA VAL A 215 -2.55 31.60 -17.28
C VAL A 215 -2.01 32.97 -16.87
N GLU A 216 -0.85 33.01 -16.19
CA GLU A 216 -0.24 34.28 -15.77
C GLU A 216 0.07 35.17 -16.99
N ASN A 217 -0.10 36.49 -16.83
CA ASN A 217 0.13 37.50 -17.87
C ASN A 217 -0.77 37.36 -19.12
N MET A 218 -1.87 36.61 -19.03
CA MET A 218 -2.88 36.51 -20.07
C MET A 218 -4.27 36.73 -19.47
N GLU A 219 -5.00 37.72 -19.97
CA GLU A 219 -6.29 38.11 -19.36
C GLU A 219 -7.39 37.06 -19.57
N ASN A 220 -7.41 36.42 -20.75
CA ASN A 220 -8.53 35.59 -21.19
C ASN A 220 -8.15 34.13 -21.45
N ARG A 221 -7.00 33.65 -20.97
CA ARG A 221 -6.52 32.29 -21.26
C ARG A 221 -6.53 31.39 -20.03
N TYR A 222 -7.15 30.22 -20.15
CA TYR A 222 -7.34 29.27 -19.06
C TYR A 222 -6.89 27.86 -19.45
N LEU A 223 -6.10 27.23 -18.58
CA LEU A 223 -5.87 25.79 -18.60
C LEU A 223 -7.06 25.12 -17.93
N VAL A 224 -7.78 24.23 -18.61
CA VAL A 224 -8.99 23.62 -18.02
C VAL A 224 -8.66 22.24 -17.49
N ALA A 225 -8.71 22.05 -16.18
CA ALA A 225 -8.59 20.74 -15.56
C ALA A 225 -9.96 20.18 -15.18
N TRP A 226 -10.06 18.86 -15.11
CA TRP A 226 -11.27 18.16 -14.68
C TRP A 226 -11.02 17.44 -13.35
N THR A 227 -12.02 17.45 -12.46
CA THR A 227 -11.95 16.72 -11.18
C THR A 227 -13.32 16.24 -10.72
N THR A 228 -13.32 15.08 -10.06
CA THR A 228 -14.46 14.54 -9.30
C THR A 228 -14.40 14.86 -7.81
N THR A 229 -13.32 15.51 -7.36
CA THR A 229 -13.07 15.83 -5.95
C THR A 229 -12.78 17.32 -5.76
N PRO A 230 -13.78 18.21 -5.92
CA PRO A 230 -13.60 19.66 -5.76
C PRO A 230 -12.91 20.05 -4.44
N TRP A 231 -13.17 19.32 -3.35
CA TRP A 231 -12.54 19.50 -2.04
C TRP A 231 -11.01 19.42 -2.03
N THR A 232 -10.37 18.85 -3.06
CA THR A 232 -8.91 18.83 -3.19
C THR A 232 -8.32 20.09 -3.83
N LEU A 233 -9.13 20.89 -4.55
CA LEU A 233 -8.69 22.10 -5.25
C LEU A 233 -8.04 23.17 -4.36
N PRO A 234 -8.45 23.38 -3.10
CA PRO A 234 -7.74 24.28 -2.18
C PRO A 234 -6.28 23.90 -1.95
N SER A 235 -5.91 22.62 -2.18
CA SER A 235 -4.55 22.09 -2.02
C SER A 235 -3.82 21.87 -3.34
N ASN A 236 -4.34 22.45 -4.44
CA ASN A 236 -3.66 22.41 -5.73
C ASN A 236 -2.28 23.09 -5.66
N LEU A 237 -1.25 22.46 -6.21
CA LEU A 237 0.10 23.02 -6.29
C LEU A 237 0.70 23.00 -7.70
N ALA A 238 0.15 22.21 -8.61
CA ALA A 238 0.60 22.12 -10.01
C ALA A 238 -0.54 21.69 -10.93
N LEU A 239 -0.29 21.75 -12.24
CA LEU A 239 -1.09 21.08 -13.26
C LEU A 239 -0.18 20.14 -14.04
N VAL A 240 -0.67 18.98 -14.46
CA VAL A 240 0.10 18.05 -15.31
C VAL A 240 -0.58 17.85 -16.65
N VAL A 241 0.25 17.79 -17.70
CA VAL A 241 -0.15 17.42 -19.07
C VAL A 241 0.75 16.31 -19.60
N HIS A 242 0.26 15.56 -20.59
CA HIS A 242 1.08 14.57 -21.27
C HIS A 242 2.04 15.25 -22.27
N PRO A 243 3.34 14.94 -22.29
CA PRO A 243 4.30 15.63 -23.17
C PRO A 243 4.00 15.44 -24.67
N ASP A 244 3.63 14.22 -25.07
CA ASP A 244 3.50 13.85 -26.48
C ASP A 244 2.07 13.92 -27.05
N LEU A 245 1.04 14.16 -26.22
CA LEU A 245 -0.33 14.26 -26.70
C LEU A 245 -0.61 15.67 -27.22
N GLU A 246 -1.55 15.79 -28.16
CA GLU A 246 -1.91 17.08 -28.75
C GLU A 246 -2.93 17.84 -27.90
N TYR A 247 -2.62 19.11 -27.67
CA TYR A 247 -3.46 20.09 -26.98
C TYR A 247 -3.84 21.19 -27.95
N VAL A 248 -5.00 21.80 -27.70
CA VAL A 248 -5.55 22.88 -28.53
C VAL A 248 -5.78 24.12 -27.69
N LEU A 249 -5.53 25.27 -28.31
CA LEU A 249 -6.04 26.55 -27.86
C LEU A 249 -7.39 26.78 -28.55
N ALA A 250 -8.48 26.67 -27.80
CA ALA A 250 -9.83 26.86 -28.31
C ALA A 250 -10.45 28.14 -27.75
N ARG A 251 -10.95 29.01 -28.62
CA ARG A 251 -11.60 30.26 -28.24
C ARG A 251 -13.12 30.12 -28.32
N ASP A 252 -13.80 30.54 -27.26
CA ASP A 252 -15.25 30.69 -27.26
C ASP A 252 -15.64 31.97 -28.01
N LYS A 253 -16.41 31.83 -29.09
CA LYS A 253 -16.85 32.95 -29.94
C LYS A 253 -17.77 33.95 -29.21
N ASN A 254 -18.46 33.52 -28.16
CA ASN A 254 -19.42 34.36 -27.43
C ASN A 254 -18.73 35.20 -26.35
N THR A 255 -17.76 34.61 -25.65
CA THR A 255 -17.10 35.23 -24.49
C THR A 255 -15.70 35.74 -24.80
N ASN A 256 -15.13 35.36 -25.95
CA ASN A 256 -13.74 35.63 -26.34
C ASN A 256 -12.71 35.05 -25.34
N VAL A 257 -13.12 34.08 -24.52
CA VAL A 257 -12.26 33.34 -23.58
C VAL A 257 -11.57 32.20 -24.32
N GLU A 258 -10.30 32.00 -24.02
CA GLU A 258 -9.46 30.96 -24.60
C GLU A 258 -9.21 29.83 -23.58
N TYR A 259 -9.42 28.60 -24.01
CA TYR A 259 -9.26 27.39 -23.22
C TYR A 259 -8.16 26.51 -23.80
N ILE A 260 -7.28 26.01 -22.95
CA ILE A 260 -6.29 24.99 -23.28
C ILE A 260 -6.79 23.65 -22.76
N VAL A 261 -7.01 22.71 -23.67
CA VAL A 261 -7.46 21.34 -23.39
C VAL A 261 -6.82 20.36 -24.38
N MET A 262 -6.82 19.07 -24.05
CA MET A 262 -6.39 18.03 -24.98
C MET A 262 -7.38 17.94 -26.15
N GLU A 263 -6.88 17.80 -27.38
CA GLU A 263 -7.71 17.89 -28.59
C GLU A 263 -8.89 16.92 -28.57
N CYS A 264 -8.63 15.64 -28.28
CA CYS A 264 -9.66 14.60 -28.25
C CYS A 264 -10.67 14.77 -27.10
N ARG A 265 -10.40 15.68 -26.15
CA ARG A 265 -11.26 15.97 -24.99
C ARG A 265 -11.96 17.33 -25.06
N LEU A 266 -11.86 18.04 -26.19
CA LEU A 266 -12.52 19.34 -26.37
C LEU A 266 -14.03 19.28 -26.07
N GLY A 267 -14.68 18.14 -26.37
CA GLY A 267 -16.10 17.90 -26.09
C GLY A 267 -16.48 17.88 -24.61
N GLU A 268 -15.53 17.76 -23.67
CA GLU A 268 -15.80 17.81 -22.23
C GLU A 268 -16.17 19.22 -21.72
N LEU A 269 -15.84 20.25 -22.48
CA LEU A 269 -16.24 21.62 -22.14
C LEU A 269 -17.75 21.87 -22.35
N LYS A 270 -18.45 20.96 -23.07
CA LYS A 270 -19.88 21.07 -23.41
C LYS A 270 -20.25 22.47 -23.95
N ASN A 271 -19.40 23.00 -24.82
CA ASN A 271 -19.57 24.31 -25.47
C ASN A 271 -19.43 24.16 -26.99
N ASP A 272 -20.52 24.43 -27.71
CA ASP A 272 -20.61 24.26 -29.17
C ASP A 272 -20.05 25.47 -29.95
N HIS A 273 -19.63 26.53 -29.26
CA HIS A 273 -19.15 27.79 -29.87
C HIS A 273 -17.62 27.92 -29.87
N LEU A 274 -16.91 26.81 -29.71
CA LEU A 274 -15.45 26.77 -29.65
C LEU A 274 -14.81 26.76 -31.04
N GLU A 275 -13.85 27.64 -31.25
CA GLU A 275 -13.01 27.73 -32.44
C GLU A 275 -11.57 27.35 -32.07
N ILE A 276 -11.00 26.35 -32.74
CA ILE A 276 -9.60 25.97 -32.54
C ILE A 276 -8.71 27.01 -33.23
N LEU A 277 -7.88 27.69 -32.45
CA LEU A 277 -6.92 28.68 -32.92
C LEU A 277 -5.55 28.07 -33.23
N GLU A 278 -5.10 27.16 -32.36
CA GLU A 278 -3.77 26.56 -32.45
C GLU A 278 -3.80 25.12 -31.92
N LYS A 279 -2.94 24.25 -32.47
CA LYS A 279 -2.65 22.92 -31.94
C LYS A 279 -1.16 22.80 -31.62
N PHE A 280 -0.82 22.15 -30.52
CA PHE A 280 0.56 21.96 -30.10
C PHE A 280 0.72 20.74 -29.19
N PRO A 281 1.92 20.14 -29.12
CA PRO A 281 2.19 19.07 -28.16
C PRO A 281 2.18 19.61 -26.73
N GLY A 282 1.72 18.80 -25.77
CA GLY A 282 1.63 19.18 -24.35
C GLY A 282 2.97 19.61 -23.75
N LYS A 283 4.09 19.11 -24.28
CA LYS A 283 5.44 19.57 -23.92
C LYS A 283 5.64 21.09 -24.06
N LYS A 284 4.93 21.77 -24.97
CA LYS A 284 4.99 23.23 -25.12
C LYS A 284 4.46 23.97 -23.89
N LEU A 285 3.59 23.33 -23.10
CA LEU A 285 3.01 23.92 -21.89
C LEU A 285 3.94 23.79 -20.68
N GLU A 286 5.01 23.00 -20.75
CA GLU A 286 5.91 22.76 -19.61
C GLU A 286 6.43 24.08 -19.02
N GLY A 287 6.25 24.26 -17.72
CA GLY A 287 6.67 25.47 -17.01
C GLY A 287 5.74 26.68 -17.17
N THR A 288 4.63 26.57 -17.92
CA THR A 288 3.62 27.63 -18.02
C THR A 288 3.07 27.94 -16.64
N LEU A 289 3.06 29.22 -16.29
CA LEU A 289 2.67 29.71 -14.97
C LEU A 289 1.17 30.03 -14.96
N TYR A 290 0.49 29.75 -13.85
CA TYR A 290 -0.94 30.01 -13.71
C TYR A 290 -1.28 30.61 -12.34
N GLU A 291 -2.35 31.39 -12.27
CA GLU A 291 -2.87 31.95 -11.03
C GLU A 291 -3.57 30.85 -10.22
N PRO A 292 -3.22 30.64 -8.94
CA PRO A 292 -3.88 29.63 -8.12
C PRO A 292 -5.33 30.01 -7.81
N LEU A 293 -6.22 29.01 -7.83
CA LEU A 293 -7.66 29.17 -7.56
C LEU A 293 -7.95 29.75 -6.15
N PHE A 294 -7.10 29.40 -5.19
CA PHE A 294 -7.24 29.77 -3.78
C PHE A 294 -5.95 30.40 -3.25
N PRO A 295 -6.05 31.36 -2.30
CA PRO A 295 -4.89 32.07 -1.79
C PRO A 295 -4.07 31.30 -0.74
N TYR A 296 -4.61 30.21 -0.17
CA TYR A 296 -4.10 29.54 1.04
C TYR A 296 -2.62 29.15 0.98
N PHE A 297 -2.16 28.62 -0.16
CA PHE A 297 -0.79 28.13 -0.33
C PHE A 297 0.02 28.96 -1.33
N LYS A 298 -0.36 30.22 -1.59
CA LYS A 298 0.35 31.09 -2.55
C LYS A 298 1.85 31.26 -2.28
N HIS A 299 2.28 31.16 -1.01
CA HIS A 299 3.70 31.24 -0.62
C HIS A 299 4.58 30.16 -1.29
N MET A 300 4.00 29.01 -1.64
CA MET A 300 4.67 27.91 -2.36
C MET A 300 5.24 28.33 -3.72
N ARG A 301 4.70 29.42 -4.29
CA ARG A 301 5.22 30.05 -5.50
C ARG A 301 6.68 30.47 -5.33
N GLN A 302 6.97 31.20 -4.26
CA GLN A 302 8.28 31.76 -3.98
C GLN A 302 9.23 30.70 -3.41
N GLU A 303 8.70 29.82 -2.58
CA GLU A 303 9.52 28.81 -1.90
C GLU A 303 9.96 27.69 -2.84
N ARG A 304 9.07 27.24 -3.75
CA ARG A 304 9.24 25.97 -4.49
C ARG A 304 8.97 26.07 -5.99
N ASN A 305 8.72 27.27 -6.52
CA ASN A 305 8.30 27.46 -7.92
C ASN A 305 7.05 26.63 -8.28
N ALA A 306 6.08 26.57 -7.34
CA ALA A 306 4.78 25.93 -7.54
C ALA A 306 3.88 26.76 -8.49
N PHE A 307 2.67 26.26 -8.77
CA PHE A 307 1.68 26.88 -9.66
C PHE A 307 2.18 27.03 -11.10
N ARG A 308 2.73 25.93 -11.60
CA ARG A 308 3.18 25.78 -12.99
C ARG A 308 2.72 24.46 -13.58
N VAL A 309 2.70 24.38 -14.90
CA VAL A 309 2.43 23.14 -15.63
C VAL A 309 3.67 22.25 -15.60
N LEU A 310 3.46 20.99 -15.29
CA LEU A 310 4.41 19.88 -15.32
C LEU A 310 4.05 18.94 -16.47
N VAL A 311 5.01 18.10 -16.85
CA VAL A 311 4.81 17.07 -17.87
C VAL A 311 5.00 15.68 -17.26
N ASN A 312 4.07 14.76 -17.52
CA ASN A 312 4.20 13.35 -17.16
C ASN A 312 3.35 12.47 -18.06
N THR A 313 3.79 11.24 -18.31
CA THR A 313 3.13 10.30 -19.21
C THR A 313 1.96 9.54 -18.58
N PHE A 314 1.65 9.75 -17.29
CA PHE A 314 0.50 9.11 -16.65
C PHE A 314 -0.85 9.65 -17.15
N VAL A 315 -0.88 10.87 -17.71
CA VAL A 315 -2.11 11.50 -18.21
C VAL A 315 -2.57 10.81 -19.49
N THR A 316 -3.78 10.28 -19.48
CA THR A 316 -4.36 9.48 -20.57
C THR A 316 -5.44 10.26 -21.35
N THR A 317 -5.94 9.67 -22.43
CA THR A 317 -6.95 10.25 -23.33
C THR A 317 -8.39 9.85 -22.99
N ASP A 318 -8.59 9.03 -21.96
CA ASP A 318 -9.87 8.38 -21.63
C ASP A 318 -10.76 9.22 -20.71
N GLN A 319 -10.21 10.06 -19.84
CA GLN A 319 -10.97 10.82 -18.84
C GLN A 319 -10.56 12.30 -18.74
N GLY A 320 -11.53 13.14 -18.36
CA GLY A 320 -11.33 14.56 -18.10
C GLY A 320 -10.92 15.37 -19.33
N THR A 321 -10.19 16.46 -19.12
CA THR A 321 -9.81 17.42 -20.17
C THR A 321 -8.39 17.22 -20.70
N GLY A 322 -7.67 16.23 -20.17
CA GLY A 322 -6.25 16.01 -20.43
C GLY A 322 -5.31 16.97 -19.68
N VAL A 323 -5.84 17.85 -18.82
CA VAL A 323 -5.07 18.60 -17.83
C VAL A 323 -5.50 18.07 -16.46
N VAL A 324 -4.54 17.59 -15.67
CA VAL A 324 -4.81 17.04 -14.33
C VAL A 324 -4.38 18.08 -13.30
N HIS A 325 -5.22 18.32 -12.30
CA HIS A 325 -4.86 19.18 -11.18
C HIS A 325 -4.14 18.34 -10.12
N GLU A 326 -3.03 18.85 -9.60
CA GLU A 326 -2.18 18.10 -8.68
C GLU A 326 -2.39 18.58 -7.25
N ALA A 327 -2.85 17.68 -6.38
CA ALA A 327 -3.00 17.89 -4.95
C ALA A 327 -2.12 16.86 -4.20
N PRO A 328 -0.82 17.13 -4.00
CA PRO A 328 0.18 16.09 -3.73
C PRO A 328 -0.06 15.24 -2.49
N TYR A 329 -0.79 15.76 -1.50
CA TYR A 329 -1.05 15.06 -0.25
C TYR A 329 -2.39 14.29 -0.25
N PHE A 330 -3.06 14.20 -1.39
CA PHE A 330 -4.32 13.49 -1.57
C PHE A 330 -4.29 12.47 -2.73
N GLY A 331 -3.22 12.44 -3.54
CA GLY A 331 -2.98 11.45 -4.59
C GLY A 331 -1.56 10.88 -4.55
N GLU A 332 -1.40 9.57 -4.74
CA GLU A 332 -0.07 8.93 -4.76
C GLU A 332 0.75 9.33 -5.99
N ILE A 333 0.10 9.40 -7.16
CA ILE A 333 0.71 9.87 -8.41
C ILE A 333 1.07 11.36 -8.27
N ASP A 334 0.14 12.17 -7.75
CA ASP A 334 0.37 13.59 -7.52
C ASP A 334 1.58 13.85 -6.61
N PHE A 335 1.68 13.09 -5.51
CA PHE A 335 2.82 13.13 -4.60
C PHE A 335 4.13 12.86 -5.36
N GLN A 336 4.16 11.80 -6.16
CA GLN A 336 5.36 11.38 -6.88
C GLN A 336 5.78 12.40 -7.94
N VAL A 337 4.84 12.88 -8.77
CA VAL A 337 5.12 13.85 -9.83
C VAL A 337 5.60 15.18 -9.26
N CYS A 338 4.99 15.64 -8.17
CA CYS A 338 5.42 16.86 -7.49
C CYS A 338 6.76 16.71 -6.76
N LEU A 339 7.08 15.50 -6.27
CA LEU A 339 8.38 15.19 -5.68
C LEU A 339 9.50 15.19 -6.74
N GLU A 340 9.29 14.54 -7.88
CA GLU A 340 10.23 14.51 -9.01
C GLU A 340 10.51 15.91 -9.55
N ASN A 341 9.48 16.75 -9.60
CA ASN A 341 9.56 18.13 -10.07
C ASN A 341 9.95 19.15 -8.99
N LYS A 342 10.34 18.67 -7.80
CA LYS A 342 10.80 19.47 -6.65
C LYS A 342 9.79 20.49 -6.12
N ILE A 343 8.50 20.36 -6.44
CA ILE A 343 7.43 21.18 -5.86
C ILE A 343 7.29 20.88 -4.37
N ILE A 344 7.44 19.61 -4.00
CA ILE A 344 7.52 19.15 -2.61
C ILE A 344 8.85 18.43 -2.36
N THR A 345 9.23 18.27 -1.10
CA THR A 345 10.32 17.36 -0.67
C THR A 345 9.86 16.44 0.45
N LYS A 346 10.58 15.32 0.63
CA LYS A 346 10.31 14.31 1.67
C LYS A 346 10.35 14.87 3.10
N ASP A 347 11.04 15.99 3.31
CA ASP A 347 11.28 16.68 4.58
C ASP A 347 10.48 18.00 4.76
N MET A 348 9.60 18.31 3.80
CA MET A 348 8.80 19.53 3.83
C MET A 348 7.65 19.44 4.85
N LYS A 349 7.20 20.60 5.37
CA LYS A 349 5.91 20.69 6.08
C LYS A 349 4.80 20.16 5.16
N VAL A 350 4.03 19.22 5.68
CA VAL A 350 2.93 18.56 4.98
C VAL A 350 1.82 19.58 4.68
N VAL A 351 1.44 19.70 3.40
CA VAL A 351 0.32 20.55 2.94
C VAL A 351 -0.93 19.68 2.85
N CYS A 352 -1.46 19.30 4.01
CA CYS A 352 -2.66 18.47 4.11
C CYS A 352 -3.65 19.13 5.06
N PRO A 353 -4.46 20.10 4.58
CA PRO A 353 -5.32 20.91 5.43
C PRO A 353 -6.61 20.17 5.85
N VAL A 354 -6.54 18.86 6.09
CA VAL A 354 -7.66 18.01 6.51
C VAL A 354 -7.24 17.28 7.78
N ASP A 355 -8.09 17.27 8.81
CA ASP A 355 -7.82 16.59 10.07
C ASP A 355 -8.12 15.07 10.01
N GLU A 356 -8.02 14.37 11.14
CA GLU A 356 -8.29 12.92 11.25
C GLU A 356 -9.77 12.56 11.04
N THR A 357 -10.68 13.51 11.19
CA THR A 357 -12.12 13.31 10.99
C THR A 357 -12.58 13.67 9.58
N GLY A 358 -11.65 14.06 8.70
CA GLY A 358 -11.97 14.48 7.33
C GLY A 358 -12.54 15.90 7.25
N ARG A 359 -12.26 16.76 8.24
CA ARG A 359 -12.70 18.16 8.25
C ARG A 359 -11.54 19.08 7.88
N PHE A 360 -11.85 20.20 7.22
CA PHE A 360 -10.82 21.19 6.89
C PHE A 360 -10.23 21.83 8.15
N THR A 361 -8.92 22.01 8.14
CA THR A 361 -8.18 22.75 9.18
C THR A 361 -8.18 24.26 8.90
N ASN A 362 -7.67 25.05 9.86
CA ASN A 362 -7.62 26.51 9.75
C ASN A 362 -6.81 27.06 8.57
N GLU A 363 -5.96 26.24 7.93
CA GLU A 363 -5.24 26.63 6.72
C GLU A 363 -6.18 26.93 5.54
N VAL A 364 -7.35 26.28 5.51
CA VAL A 364 -8.44 26.54 4.55
C VAL A 364 -9.57 27.26 5.28
N SER A 365 -9.42 28.58 5.43
CA SER A 365 -10.26 29.39 6.32
C SER A 365 -11.74 29.44 5.93
N ASP A 366 -12.06 29.41 4.62
CA ASP A 366 -13.45 29.57 4.14
C ASP A 366 -14.35 28.39 4.56
N TRP A 367 -13.77 27.22 4.83
CA TRP A 367 -14.50 25.98 5.18
C TRP A 367 -13.95 25.28 6.43
N ALA A 368 -13.20 26.00 7.27
CA ALA A 368 -12.59 25.43 8.47
C ALA A 368 -13.64 24.72 9.35
N GLY A 369 -13.33 23.48 9.76
CA GLY A 369 -14.21 22.62 10.54
C GLY A 369 -15.31 21.90 9.75
N MET A 370 -15.48 22.15 8.45
CA MET A 370 -16.47 21.48 7.61
C MET A 370 -15.95 20.16 7.06
N TYR A 371 -16.81 19.15 6.94
CA TYR A 371 -16.46 17.88 6.31
C TYR A 371 -16.20 18.07 4.80
N VAL A 372 -15.16 17.45 4.26
CA VAL A 372 -14.70 17.71 2.87
C VAL A 372 -15.80 17.53 1.82
N LYS A 373 -16.64 16.50 1.93
CA LYS A 373 -17.73 16.24 0.97
C LYS A 373 -18.90 17.23 1.10
N GLU A 374 -19.09 17.83 2.27
CA GLU A 374 -20.09 18.91 2.45
C GLU A 374 -19.61 20.20 1.80
N ALA A 375 -18.30 20.44 1.84
CA ALA A 375 -17.67 21.62 1.25
C ALA A 375 -17.68 21.62 -0.29
N ASP A 376 -17.78 20.46 -0.96
CA ASP A 376 -17.80 20.37 -2.44
C ASP A 376 -18.80 21.35 -3.07
N LYS A 377 -20.03 21.42 -2.53
CA LYS A 377 -21.08 22.33 -3.04
C LYS A 377 -20.69 23.81 -2.91
N LEU A 378 -20.03 24.17 -1.80
CA LEU A 378 -19.60 25.54 -1.53
C LEU A 378 -18.38 25.92 -2.35
N ILE A 379 -17.45 24.99 -2.56
CA ILE A 379 -16.28 25.16 -3.43
C ILE A 379 -16.73 25.41 -4.87
N ILE A 380 -17.65 24.59 -5.38
CA ILE A 380 -18.21 24.78 -6.73
C ILE A 380 -18.90 26.14 -6.87
N LYS A 381 -19.66 26.56 -5.85
CA LYS A 381 -20.29 27.89 -5.84
C LYS A 381 -19.25 29.01 -5.89
N ASN A 382 -18.19 28.91 -5.07
CA ASN A 382 -17.11 29.89 -5.05
C ASN A 382 -16.36 29.97 -6.40
N LEU A 383 -16.07 28.82 -7.03
CA LEU A 383 -15.45 28.76 -8.35
C LEU A 383 -16.32 29.44 -9.42
N LYS A 384 -17.64 29.26 -9.35
CA LYS A 384 -18.59 29.94 -10.25
C LYS A 384 -18.60 31.45 -10.04
N GLU A 385 -18.66 31.91 -8.79
CA GLU A 385 -18.66 33.33 -8.44
C GLU A 385 -17.36 34.04 -8.85
N ARG A 386 -16.24 33.33 -8.83
CA ARG A 386 -14.93 33.84 -9.29
C ARG A 386 -14.66 33.64 -10.79
N GLY A 387 -15.61 33.06 -11.53
CA GLY A 387 -15.47 32.86 -12.98
C GLY A 387 -14.51 31.73 -13.40
N HIS A 388 -14.12 30.85 -12.48
CA HIS A 388 -13.23 29.71 -12.77
C HIS A 388 -13.98 28.42 -13.13
N LEU A 389 -15.29 28.35 -12.93
CA LEU A 389 -16.08 27.15 -13.27
C LEU A 389 -16.46 27.18 -14.75
N VAL A 390 -15.91 26.27 -15.56
CA VAL A 390 -16.17 26.17 -17.01
C VAL A 390 -17.38 25.29 -17.30
N HIS A 391 -17.40 24.09 -16.69
CA HIS A 391 -18.51 23.16 -16.83
C HIS A 391 -18.77 22.45 -15.51
N ARG A 392 -20.04 22.13 -15.26
CA ARG A 392 -20.49 21.33 -14.12
C ARG A 392 -21.41 20.23 -14.62
N GLY A 393 -21.05 19.00 -14.31
CA GLY A 393 -21.86 17.81 -14.48
C GLY A 393 -21.78 16.92 -13.25
N GLU A 394 -22.27 15.69 -13.42
CA GLU A 394 -22.18 14.59 -12.45
C GLU A 394 -21.73 13.35 -13.21
N VAL A 395 -20.99 12.48 -12.54
CA VAL A 395 -20.54 11.21 -13.12
C VAL A 395 -20.85 10.08 -12.16
N GLU A 396 -21.41 9.00 -12.70
CA GLU A 396 -21.59 7.75 -11.98
C GLU A 396 -20.31 6.92 -12.12
N HIS A 397 -19.67 6.61 -11.00
CA HIS A 397 -18.45 5.80 -10.99
C HIS A 397 -18.32 4.95 -9.73
N SER A 398 -17.41 3.98 -9.77
CA SER A 398 -17.12 3.13 -8.61
C SER A 398 -16.16 3.85 -7.67
N TYR A 399 -16.56 4.07 -6.42
CA TYR A 399 -15.77 4.75 -5.39
C TYR A 399 -15.56 3.83 -4.18
N PRO A 400 -14.38 3.89 -3.53
CA PRO A 400 -14.10 3.03 -2.39
C PRO A 400 -14.73 3.56 -1.10
N PHE A 401 -15.40 2.67 -0.36
CA PHE A 401 -16.00 2.93 0.95
C PHE A 401 -15.28 2.14 2.03
N CYS A 402 -15.35 2.64 3.27
CA CYS A 402 -14.87 1.89 4.41
C CYS A 402 -15.72 0.63 4.57
N TRP A 403 -15.09 -0.54 4.61
CA TRP A 403 -15.78 -1.81 4.84
C TRP A 403 -16.40 -1.93 6.24
N ARG A 404 -15.96 -1.09 7.20
CA ARG A 404 -16.43 -1.10 8.60
C ARG A 404 -17.59 -0.12 8.84
N SER A 405 -17.47 1.10 8.34
CA SER A 405 -18.39 2.20 8.65
C SER A 405 -19.32 2.59 7.49
N ASP A 406 -19.13 2.01 6.30
CA ASP A 406 -19.86 2.38 5.08
C ASP A 406 -19.77 3.87 4.73
N THR A 407 -18.71 4.56 5.17
CA THR A 407 -18.41 5.95 4.79
C THR A 407 -17.43 6.01 3.61
N PRO A 408 -17.50 7.03 2.72
CA PRO A 408 -16.53 7.19 1.63
C PRO A 408 -15.10 7.28 2.16
N LEU A 409 -14.14 6.59 1.53
CA LEU A 409 -12.74 6.73 1.88
C LEU A 409 -12.13 7.98 1.25
N LEU A 410 -11.16 8.57 1.92
CA LEU A 410 -10.33 9.64 1.37
C LEU A 410 -8.93 9.11 1.17
N TYR A 411 -8.26 9.49 0.08
CA TYR A 411 -6.81 9.36 0.02
C TYR A 411 -6.20 10.58 0.69
N LYS A 412 -5.33 10.34 1.67
CA LYS A 412 -4.73 11.41 2.46
C LYS A 412 -3.31 11.03 2.86
N ALA A 413 -2.43 12.02 2.92
CA ALA A 413 -1.11 11.90 3.51
C ALA A 413 -1.19 11.61 5.01
N VAL A 414 -0.68 10.45 5.40
CA VAL A 414 -0.56 10.03 6.79
C VAL A 414 0.93 9.97 7.16
N PRO A 415 1.34 10.49 8.34
CA PRO A 415 2.71 10.37 8.81
C PRO A 415 3.14 8.90 8.85
N SER A 416 4.33 8.62 8.31
CA SER A 416 4.91 7.28 8.33
C SER A 416 6.44 7.36 8.49
N TRP A 417 7.01 6.33 9.09
CA TRP A 417 8.44 6.06 9.10
C TRP A 417 8.81 5.25 7.88
N PHE A 418 9.91 5.65 7.24
CA PHE A 418 10.42 5.04 6.03
C PHE A 418 11.86 4.57 6.24
N ILE A 419 12.19 3.46 5.59
CA ILE A 419 13.57 3.01 5.41
C ILE A 419 14.00 3.39 3.99
N ARG A 420 15.17 4.03 3.87
CA ARG A 420 15.81 4.37 2.59
C ARG A 420 16.23 3.08 1.88
N VAL A 421 15.47 2.70 0.87
CA VAL A 421 15.74 1.51 0.05
C VAL A 421 16.37 1.90 -1.27
N GLU A 422 15.98 3.04 -1.83
CA GLU A 422 16.45 3.54 -3.13
C GLU A 422 17.99 3.60 -3.20
N GLU A 423 18.64 4.07 -2.12
CA GLU A 423 20.10 4.20 -2.02
C GLU A 423 20.83 2.84 -2.00
N VAL A 424 20.15 1.76 -1.61
CA VAL A 424 20.74 0.41 -1.51
C VAL A 424 20.32 -0.52 -2.66
N VAL A 425 19.46 -0.07 -3.59
CA VAL A 425 19.02 -0.84 -4.77
C VAL A 425 20.20 -1.43 -5.55
N PRO A 426 21.30 -0.71 -5.84
CA PRO A 426 22.43 -1.30 -6.57
C PRO A 426 23.01 -2.53 -5.85
N LYS A 427 23.14 -2.45 -4.51
CA LYS A 427 23.64 -3.55 -3.68
C LYS A 427 22.66 -4.71 -3.59
N LEU A 428 21.35 -4.44 -3.57
CA LEU A 428 20.31 -5.48 -3.60
C LEU A 428 20.35 -6.27 -4.90
N LEU A 429 20.54 -5.59 -6.04
CA LEU A 429 20.69 -6.25 -7.35
C LEU A 429 21.97 -7.08 -7.43
N GLU A 430 23.11 -6.54 -7.00
CA GLU A 430 24.39 -7.27 -6.95
C GLU A 430 24.28 -8.54 -6.09
N ASN A 431 23.60 -8.45 -4.94
CA ASN A 431 23.39 -9.61 -4.08
C ASN A 431 22.41 -10.61 -4.71
N ASN A 432 21.34 -10.15 -5.36
CA ASN A 432 20.40 -11.01 -6.06
C ASN A 432 21.10 -11.81 -7.17
N GLU A 433 22.06 -11.24 -7.88
CA GLU A 433 22.85 -11.95 -8.89
C GLU A 433 23.64 -13.14 -8.32
N LYS A 434 24.15 -13.01 -7.09
CA LYS A 434 24.90 -14.07 -6.37
C LYS A 434 24.01 -15.19 -5.84
N THR A 435 22.69 -15.08 -5.96
CA THR A 435 21.73 -16.10 -5.49
C THR A 435 21.27 -17.05 -6.59
N TYR A 436 20.87 -18.25 -6.20
CA TYR A 436 20.29 -19.26 -7.08
C TYR A 436 18.78 -19.35 -6.88
N TRP A 437 18.01 -19.32 -7.97
CA TRP A 437 16.54 -19.36 -7.94
C TRP A 437 16.03 -20.38 -8.94
N VAL A 438 14.92 -21.02 -8.57
CA VAL A 438 14.19 -21.93 -9.45
C VAL A 438 12.73 -21.48 -9.51
N PRO A 439 12.18 -21.17 -10.71
CA PRO A 439 12.87 -21.06 -12.00
C PRO A 439 13.67 -19.73 -12.13
N SER A 440 14.71 -19.73 -12.96
CA SER A 440 15.63 -18.58 -13.12
C SER A 440 14.94 -17.29 -13.57
N ILE A 441 13.89 -17.40 -14.39
CA ILE A 441 13.11 -16.26 -14.88
C ILE A 441 12.50 -15.40 -13.75
N VAL A 442 12.20 -16.01 -12.59
CA VAL A 442 11.68 -15.27 -11.43
C VAL A 442 12.75 -14.34 -10.86
N LYS A 443 14.00 -14.80 -10.78
CA LYS A 443 15.14 -13.96 -10.37
C LYS A 443 15.41 -12.85 -11.38
N GLU A 444 15.58 -13.22 -12.64
CA GLU A 444 16.11 -12.33 -13.69
C GLU A 444 15.11 -11.26 -14.13
N LYS A 445 13.81 -11.59 -14.11
CA LYS A 445 12.75 -10.68 -14.53
C LYS A 445 11.94 -10.21 -13.35
N ARG A 446 11.12 -11.09 -12.75
CA ARG A 446 10.08 -10.66 -11.79
C ARG A 446 10.68 -9.96 -10.57
N PHE A 447 11.64 -10.58 -9.91
CA PHE A 447 12.24 -10.05 -8.69
C PHE A 447 13.27 -8.95 -8.98
N ALA A 448 14.13 -9.11 -10.00
CA ALA A 448 15.07 -8.06 -10.38
C ALA A 448 14.39 -6.77 -10.86
N ASN A 449 13.31 -6.85 -11.66
CA ASN A 449 12.53 -5.67 -12.05
C ASN A 449 11.93 -5.00 -10.81
N TRP A 450 11.34 -5.79 -9.91
CA TRP A 450 10.78 -5.27 -8.65
C TRP A 450 11.82 -4.58 -7.77
N LEU A 451 13.05 -5.11 -7.70
CA LEU A 451 14.16 -4.47 -6.98
C LEU A 451 14.62 -3.17 -7.66
N ARG A 452 14.64 -3.09 -9.00
CA ARG A 452 15.01 -1.86 -9.73
C ARG A 452 14.02 -0.74 -9.47
N ASP A 453 12.75 -1.08 -9.36
CA ASP A 453 11.66 -0.12 -9.15
C ASP A 453 11.35 0.09 -7.64
N ALA A 454 12.19 -0.46 -6.75
CA ALA A 454 11.97 -0.38 -5.31
C ALA A 454 12.06 1.08 -4.82
N ARG A 455 11.01 1.50 -4.12
CA ARG A 455 10.92 2.79 -3.42
C ARG A 455 11.22 2.63 -1.94
N ASP A 456 11.39 3.75 -1.25
CA ASP A 456 11.55 3.74 0.20
C ASP A 456 10.41 3.01 0.92
N TRP A 457 10.78 2.17 1.88
CA TRP A 457 9.84 1.25 2.50
C TRP A 457 9.15 1.87 3.71
N ALA A 458 7.85 2.12 3.60
CA ALA A 458 7.01 2.52 4.73
C ALA A 458 6.84 1.38 5.74
N VAL A 459 7.43 1.52 6.93
CA VAL A 459 7.48 0.46 7.96
C VAL A 459 6.58 0.68 9.17
N SER A 460 6.18 1.91 9.47
CA SER A 460 5.25 2.17 10.58
C SER A 460 3.80 1.89 10.20
N ARG A 461 3.01 1.45 11.18
CA ARG A 461 1.56 1.25 11.05
C ARG A 461 0.87 1.79 12.31
N ASN A 462 -0.28 2.43 12.14
CA ASN A 462 -1.11 2.90 13.26
C ASN A 462 -2.03 1.77 13.70
N ARG A 463 -1.48 0.82 14.47
CA ARG A 463 -2.14 -0.43 14.88
C ARG A 463 -1.74 -0.79 16.33
N PHE A 464 -2.43 -1.75 16.94
CA PHE A 464 -2.26 -2.09 18.36
C PHE A 464 -1.45 -3.37 18.58
N TRP A 465 -1.63 -4.38 17.72
CA TRP A 465 -0.99 -5.68 17.84
C TRP A 465 0.23 -5.82 16.91
N GLY A 466 1.40 -5.47 17.41
CA GLY A 466 2.65 -5.58 16.66
C GLY A 466 3.91 -5.21 17.45
N HIS A 467 5.03 -5.08 16.73
CA HIS A 467 6.28 -4.60 17.29
C HIS A 467 6.16 -3.11 17.61
N THR A 468 6.22 -2.76 18.90
CA THR A 468 6.23 -1.36 19.34
C THR A 468 7.62 -0.76 19.19
N ASN A 469 7.74 0.54 18.97
CA ASN A 469 9.03 1.22 19.01
C ASN A 469 8.99 2.33 20.05
N LYS A 470 9.16 1.94 21.32
CA LYS A 470 9.06 2.84 22.48
C LYS A 470 10.03 4.03 22.42
N SER A 471 11.15 3.93 21.71
CA SER A 471 12.12 5.05 21.59
C SER A 471 11.67 6.16 20.64
N LEU A 472 10.68 5.90 19.78
CA LEU A 472 10.13 6.87 18.84
C LEU A 472 8.75 7.42 19.25
N GLY A 473 8.25 7.03 20.43
CA GLY A 473 6.97 7.53 20.97
C GLY A 473 5.70 6.97 20.33
N PHE A 474 5.77 5.78 19.72
CA PHE A 474 4.63 5.05 19.16
C PHE A 474 4.58 3.59 19.64
#